data_AF-A0A9N8EM81-F1
#
_entry.id   AF-A0A9N8EM81-F1
#
_cell.length_a   1.000
_cell.length_b   1.000
_cell.length_c   1.000
_cell.angle_alpha   90.00
_cell.angle_beta   90.00
_cell.angle_gamma   90.00
#
_symmetry.space_group_name_H-M   'P 1'
#
loop_
_entity.id
_entity.type
_entity.pdbx_description
1 polymer ?
#
loop_
_entity_poly.entity_id
_entity_poly.type
_entity_poly.pdbx_seq_one_letter_code
_entity_poly.pdbx_strand_id
1 'polypeptide(L)'
;MNRQLEDKIWSSRPEVEERPEGWQRSYPEGNGWQDFQQDYYLRYHRRPPDSLRMWLQYAKDNKCNERDFYTYIEEDLKSYREQINRTGSPLRYPDVISSGQRLTDNYIAFTLENHQLNVVASHNIHLNFVQQSMIERNIRKLLLPLLAHQPPFQSVLFFDLHDHPSRGTTSDTLPLFSVCKMRYMTEDKRPPSDAQLATFMDQSFTPSVLGQRHQYTRLQADASIFHPEFTDSYDSRGIMVPYHFGLNDDEEASPNPSMPALKDRKDAIVWRGSTTGSEWGVSPRFHLVERFGGNDAHPIALSVPVIADFAFVDIVQNYTDKHTMSPHWRVSRRMEPEEAQLFKYIMDVDGNSFTARFPRLLRLGSVLFNPHVIGNGSQNGSVLLWTMFQ
;
A
#
# COMPACT_ATOMS: atom_id res chain seq x y z
N MET A 1 24.16 -21.85 -16.86
CA MET A 1 25.41 -21.41 -16.19
C MET A 1 25.17 -20.67 -14.86
N ASN A 2 23.96 -20.68 -14.26
CA ASN A 2 23.65 -19.86 -13.07
C ASN A 2 23.16 -20.61 -11.80
N ARG A 3 22.76 -21.89 -11.85
CA ARG A 3 22.36 -22.64 -10.64
C ARG A 3 23.48 -22.76 -9.60
N GLN A 4 24.72 -22.99 -10.05
CA GLN A 4 25.87 -23.11 -9.12
C GLN A 4 26.26 -21.80 -8.45
N LEU A 5 25.89 -20.65 -9.01
CA LEU A 5 26.12 -19.32 -8.41
C LEU A 5 25.00 -18.98 -7.42
N GLU A 6 23.75 -19.31 -7.75
CA GLU A 6 22.62 -19.22 -6.81
C GLU A 6 22.82 -20.15 -5.61
N ASP A 7 23.18 -21.41 -5.85
CA ASP A 7 23.51 -22.35 -4.78
C ASP A 7 24.71 -21.86 -3.95
N LYS A 8 25.69 -21.13 -4.50
CA LYS A 8 26.81 -20.55 -3.72
C LYS A 8 26.41 -19.36 -2.86
N ILE A 9 25.47 -18.54 -3.34
CA ILE A 9 24.92 -17.38 -2.62
C ILE A 9 24.00 -17.83 -1.47
N TRP A 10 23.40 -19.03 -1.57
CA TRP A 10 22.48 -19.56 -0.55
C TRP A 10 23.06 -20.71 0.30
N SER A 11 24.07 -21.44 -0.19
CA SER A 11 24.83 -22.44 0.59
C SER A 11 25.91 -21.82 1.47
N SER A 12 26.31 -20.59 1.16
CA SER A 12 26.72 -19.68 2.22
C SER A 12 25.46 -19.37 3.01
N ARG A 13 25.13 -20.26 3.96
CA ARG A 13 24.34 -19.87 5.11
C ARG A 13 24.89 -18.48 5.49
N PRO A 14 24.08 -17.40 5.55
CA PRO A 14 24.33 -16.53 6.68
C PRO A 14 24.27 -17.53 7.84
N GLU A 15 25.40 -17.78 8.51
CA GLU A 15 25.31 -18.14 9.93
C GLU A 15 24.19 -17.27 10.43
N VAL A 16 23.07 -17.90 10.82
CA VAL A 16 21.93 -17.19 11.38
C VAL A 16 22.58 -16.24 12.34
N GLU A 17 22.66 -14.95 11.96
CA GLU A 17 23.46 -13.98 12.69
C GLU A 17 23.02 -14.21 14.10
N GLU A 18 23.96 -14.65 14.96
CA GLU A 18 23.65 -15.00 16.33
C GLU A 18 22.76 -13.88 16.81
N ARG A 19 21.49 -14.22 17.15
CA ARG A 19 20.42 -13.23 17.37
C ARG A 19 21.08 -12.03 18.03
N PRO A 20 21.06 -10.82 17.44
CA PRO A 20 21.92 -9.74 17.90
C PRO A 20 21.91 -9.73 19.43
N GLU A 21 23.06 -10.02 20.05
CA GLU A 21 23.16 -10.23 21.50
C GLU A 21 22.49 -9.04 22.19
N GLY A 22 21.25 -9.23 22.66
CA GLY A 22 20.35 -8.12 22.99
C GLY A 22 18.87 -8.30 22.61
N TRP A 23 18.50 -9.28 21.79
CA TRP A 23 17.09 -9.61 21.52
C TRP A 23 16.39 -10.40 22.63
N GLN A 24 17.06 -10.71 23.74
CA GLN A 24 16.41 -11.00 25.02
C GLN A 24 15.95 -9.69 25.68
N ARG A 25 15.10 -8.91 25.00
CA ARG A 25 14.46 -7.77 25.67
C ARG A 25 13.43 -8.33 26.64
N SER A 26 13.65 -8.11 27.93
CA SER A 26 12.62 -8.22 28.96
C SER A 26 11.39 -7.47 28.46
N TYR A 27 10.31 -8.21 28.16
CA TYR A 27 9.04 -7.60 27.82
C TYR A 27 8.67 -6.63 28.93
N PRO A 28 8.24 -5.39 28.66
CA PRO A 28 7.86 -4.49 29.73
C PRO A 28 6.72 -5.14 30.52
N GLU A 29 7.04 -5.49 31.75
CA GLU A 29 6.07 -5.89 32.74
C GLU A 29 5.28 -4.63 33.12
N GLY A 30 4.12 -4.48 32.50
CA GLY A 30 3.24 -3.33 32.70
C GLY A 30 1.81 -3.61 32.24
N ASN A 31 0.87 -2.85 32.81
CA ASN A 31 -0.56 -2.86 32.51
C ASN A 31 -0.89 -2.78 31.00
N GLY A 32 -0.01 -2.18 30.19
CA GLY A 32 -0.27 -1.96 28.77
C GLY A 32 -0.54 -3.22 27.93
N TRP A 33 -0.01 -4.41 28.27
CA TRP A 33 -0.39 -5.65 27.56
C TRP A 33 -1.76 -6.17 28.00
N GLN A 34 -2.09 -6.08 29.30
CA GLN A 34 -3.39 -6.49 29.82
C GLN A 34 -4.51 -5.59 29.27
N ASP A 35 -4.27 -4.27 29.24
CA ASP A 35 -5.19 -3.30 28.66
C ASP A 35 -5.42 -3.58 27.17
N PHE A 36 -4.35 -3.88 26.43
CA PHE A 36 -4.45 -4.28 25.02
C PHE A 36 -5.25 -5.59 24.85
N GLN A 37 -4.98 -6.62 25.66
CA GLN A 37 -5.73 -7.88 25.64
C GLN A 37 -7.22 -7.66 25.90
N GLN A 38 -7.55 -6.79 26.85
CA GLN A 38 -8.93 -6.46 27.19
C GLN A 38 -9.64 -5.71 26.04
N ASP A 39 -9.02 -4.65 25.48
CA ASP A 39 -9.57 -3.92 24.33
C ASP A 39 -9.76 -4.86 23.12
N TYR A 40 -8.76 -5.70 22.85
CA TYR A 40 -8.81 -6.67 21.77
C TYR A 40 -9.95 -7.67 21.95
N TYR A 41 -10.12 -8.21 23.16
CA TYR A 41 -11.21 -9.13 23.47
C TYR A 41 -12.59 -8.46 23.34
N LEU A 42 -12.73 -7.21 23.78
CA LEU A 42 -13.98 -6.47 23.64
C LEU A 42 -14.36 -6.23 22.17
N ARG A 43 -13.38 -6.05 21.27
CA ARG A 43 -13.62 -5.81 19.83
C ARG A 43 -13.89 -7.09 19.04
N TYR A 44 -13.09 -8.13 19.29
CA TYR A 44 -13.04 -9.31 18.43
C TYR A 44 -13.53 -10.59 19.12
N HIS A 45 -13.97 -10.49 20.38
CA HIS A 45 -14.47 -11.60 21.19
C HIS A 45 -13.50 -12.79 21.27
N ARG A 46 -12.19 -12.52 21.20
CA ARG A 46 -11.12 -13.51 21.27
C ARG A 46 -9.86 -12.90 21.90
N ARG A 47 -8.96 -13.72 22.44
CA ARG A 47 -7.66 -13.23 22.93
C ARG A 47 -6.75 -12.89 21.74
N PRO A 48 -5.91 -11.83 21.85
CA PRO A 48 -4.92 -11.57 20.82
C PRO A 48 -3.88 -12.71 20.76
N PRO A 49 -3.34 -13.04 19.58
CA PRO A 49 -2.15 -13.89 19.47
C PRO A 49 -0.98 -13.33 20.30
N ASP A 50 -0.18 -14.19 20.92
CA ASP A 50 0.97 -13.77 21.74
C ASP A 50 2.02 -13.01 20.94
N SER A 51 2.16 -13.30 19.64
CA SER A 51 3.04 -12.57 18.72
C SER A 51 2.70 -11.08 18.62
N LEU A 52 1.44 -10.68 18.91
CA LEU A 52 1.04 -9.28 18.90
C LEU A 52 1.69 -8.46 20.02
N ARG A 53 2.23 -9.12 21.05
CA ARG A 53 2.98 -8.46 22.13
C ARG A 53 4.23 -7.77 21.62
N MET A 54 4.95 -8.39 20.68
CA MET A 54 6.17 -7.83 20.10
C MET A 54 5.87 -6.59 19.27
N TRP A 55 4.80 -6.64 18.49
CA TRP A 55 4.37 -5.48 17.73
C TRP A 55 3.83 -4.37 18.63
N LEU A 56 3.12 -4.69 19.72
CA LEU A 56 2.66 -3.66 20.66
C LEU A 56 3.85 -2.90 21.25
N GLN A 57 4.92 -3.63 21.56
CA GLN A 57 6.16 -3.03 21.99
C GLN A 57 6.77 -2.12 20.93
N TYR A 58 6.89 -2.64 19.71
CA TYR A 58 7.40 -1.87 18.57
C TYR A 58 6.59 -0.59 18.34
N ALA A 59 5.26 -0.67 18.36
CA ALA A 59 4.37 0.46 18.18
C ALA A 59 4.59 1.53 19.26
N LYS A 60 4.78 1.13 20.52
CA LYS A 60 5.10 2.05 21.63
C LYS A 60 6.45 2.73 21.43
N ASP A 61 7.48 1.94 21.13
CA ASP A 61 8.84 2.43 20.94
C ASP A 61 8.92 3.45 19.78
N ASN A 62 8.08 3.26 18.76
CA ASN A 62 8.04 4.10 17.56
C ASN A 62 6.87 5.11 17.55
N LYS A 63 6.13 5.25 18.67
CA LYS A 63 4.98 6.15 18.80
C LYS A 63 3.91 5.95 17.71
N CYS A 64 3.73 4.73 17.23
CA CYS A 64 2.69 4.36 16.28
C CYS A 64 1.31 4.26 16.96
N ASN A 65 0.23 4.39 16.19
CA ASN A 65 -1.11 4.12 16.70
C ASN A 65 -1.32 2.61 16.87
N GLU A 66 -1.40 2.16 18.13
CA GLU A 66 -1.54 0.75 18.53
C GLU A 66 -2.84 0.08 18.08
N ARG A 67 -3.86 0.84 17.66
CA ARG A 67 -5.23 0.31 17.43
C ARG A 67 -5.55 0.03 15.96
N ASP A 68 -5.01 0.82 15.05
CA ASP A 68 -5.52 0.85 13.68
C ASP A 68 -4.94 -0.28 12.83
N PHE A 69 -3.65 -0.60 12.98
CA PHE A 69 -2.99 -1.62 12.16
C PHE A 69 -3.58 -3.03 12.31
N TYR A 70 -3.99 -3.43 13.52
CA TYR A 70 -4.58 -4.76 13.71
C TYR A 70 -6.00 -4.87 13.24
N THR A 71 -6.73 -3.76 13.17
CA THR A 71 -8.12 -3.80 12.71
C THR A 71 -8.20 -4.40 11.32
N TYR A 72 -7.26 -3.98 10.47
CA TYR A 72 -7.10 -4.46 9.11
C TYR A 72 -6.71 -5.94 9.00
N ILE A 73 -5.69 -6.37 9.77
CA ILE A 73 -5.30 -7.78 9.81
C ILE A 73 -6.48 -8.65 10.29
N GLU A 74 -7.24 -8.19 11.29
CA GLU A 74 -8.42 -8.91 11.77
C GLU A 74 -9.54 -8.97 10.73
N GLU A 75 -9.78 -7.89 10.00
CA GLU A 75 -10.76 -7.85 8.91
C GLU A 75 -10.38 -8.81 7.78
N ASP A 76 -9.12 -8.83 7.35
CA ASP A 76 -8.61 -9.75 6.34
C ASP A 76 -8.73 -11.20 6.77
N LEU A 77 -8.44 -11.50 8.05
CA LEU A 77 -8.47 -12.86 8.57
C LEU A 77 -9.87 -13.35 8.96
N LYS A 78 -10.87 -12.47 9.02
CA LYS A 78 -12.22 -12.76 9.53
C LYS A 78 -12.90 -13.88 8.73
N SER A 79 -12.93 -13.76 7.41
CA SER A 79 -13.62 -14.71 6.51
C SER A 79 -13.06 -16.13 6.63
N TYR A 80 -11.75 -16.26 6.80
CA TYR A 80 -11.07 -17.55 6.98
C TYR A 80 -11.42 -18.21 8.31
N ARG A 81 -11.51 -17.43 9.39
CA ARG A 81 -11.92 -17.95 10.69
C ARG A 81 -13.37 -18.40 10.68
N GLU A 82 -14.25 -17.62 10.06
CA GLU A 82 -15.66 -17.98 9.88
C GLU A 82 -15.80 -19.28 9.07
N GLN A 83 -15.01 -19.43 8.00
CA GLN A 83 -14.94 -20.68 7.25
C GLN A 83 -14.52 -21.85 8.15
N ILE A 84 -13.39 -21.74 8.85
CA ILE A 84 -12.87 -22.80 9.73
C ILE A 84 -13.90 -23.16 10.80
N ASN A 85 -14.54 -22.18 11.41
CA ASN A 85 -15.58 -22.40 12.42
C ASN A 85 -16.80 -23.12 11.83
N ARG A 86 -17.17 -22.82 10.57
CA ARG A 86 -18.30 -23.45 9.88
C ARG A 86 -17.98 -24.87 9.42
N THR A 87 -16.79 -25.12 8.89
CA THR A 87 -16.40 -26.42 8.32
C THR A 87 -15.78 -27.36 9.33
N GLY A 88 -15.32 -26.83 10.47
CA GLY A 88 -14.56 -27.57 11.47
C GLY A 88 -13.20 -28.06 10.99
N SER A 89 -12.74 -27.63 9.81
CA SER A 89 -11.52 -28.15 9.16
C SER A 89 -10.69 -27.01 8.56
N PRO A 90 -9.37 -26.97 8.81
CA PRO A 90 -8.47 -26.06 8.11
C PRO A 90 -8.35 -26.45 6.64
N LEU A 91 -7.98 -25.49 5.79
CA LEU A 91 -7.67 -25.76 4.39
C LEU A 91 -6.46 -26.69 4.28
N ARG A 92 -6.56 -27.67 3.38
CA ARG A 92 -5.46 -28.60 3.12
C ARG A 92 -4.54 -28.03 2.04
N TYR A 93 -3.27 -28.36 2.11
CA TYR A 93 -2.24 -27.84 1.20
C TYR A 93 -2.55 -28.02 -0.29
N PRO A 94 -3.00 -29.21 -0.77
CA PRO A 94 -3.31 -29.40 -2.19
C PRO A 94 -4.49 -28.54 -2.65
N ASP A 95 -5.43 -28.27 -1.74
CA ASP A 95 -6.59 -27.44 -2.03
C ASP A 95 -6.17 -25.97 -2.18
N VAL A 96 -5.14 -25.53 -1.45
CA VAL A 96 -4.62 -24.15 -1.54
C VAL A 96 -3.99 -23.87 -2.91
N ILE A 97 -3.05 -24.72 -3.33
CA ILE A 97 -2.33 -24.53 -4.60
C ILE A 97 -3.28 -24.62 -5.78
N SER A 98 -4.09 -25.68 -5.84
CA SER A 98 -5.01 -25.89 -6.96
C SER A 98 -6.07 -24.78 -7.06
N SER A 99 -6.54 -24.25 -5.93
CA SER A 99 -7.51 -23.15 -5.93
C SER A 99 -6.86 -21.82 -6.32
N GLY A 100 -5.67 -21.52 -5.81
CA GLY A 100 -4.95 -20.30 -6.19
C GLY A 100 -4.63 -20.27 -7.68
N GLN A 101 -4.26 -21.40 -8.27
CA GLN A 101 -4.03 -21.55 -9.71
C GLN A 101 -5.27 -21.29 -10.58
N ARG A 102 -6.47 -21.42 -10.03
CA ARG A 102 -7.72 -21.08 -10.73
C ARG A 102 -8.08 -19.61 -10.57
N LEU A 103 -7.54 -18.93 -9.57
CA LEU A 103 -7.84 -17.54 -9.22
C LEU A 103 -6.92 -16.54 -9.90
N THR A 104 -5.65 -16.90 -10.09
CA THR A 104 -4.63 -16.02 -10.68
C THR A 104 -3.68 -16.82 -11.56
N ASP A 105 -3.27 -16.18 -12.65
CA ASP A 105 -2.22 -16.64 -13.57
C ASP A 105 -0.85 -15.99 -13.30
N ASN A 106 -0.73 -15.19 -12.23
CA ASN A 106 0.53 -14.57 -11.83
C ASN A 106 0.73 -14.76 -10.32
N TYR A 107 1.51 -15.77 -9.94
CA TYR A 107 1.63 -16.16 -8.55
C TYR A 107 2.98 -16.83 -8.21
N ILE A 108 3.26 -16.85 -6.91
CA ILE A 108 4.28 -17.71 -6.31
C ILE A 108 3.74 -18.32 -5.02
N ALA A 109 3.94 -19.62 -4.85
CA ALA A 109 3.50 -20.37 -3.69
C ALA A 109 4.70 -21.00 -2.98
N PHE A 110 4.75 -20.82 -1.66
CA PHE A 110 5.79 -21.38 -0.80
C PHE A 110 5.21 -22.39 0.17
N THR A 111 5.95 -23.45 0.49
CA THR A 111 5.78 -24.18 1.75
C THR A 111 6.73 -23.63 2.79
N LEU A 112 6.24 -23.49 4.02
CA LEU A 112 7.06 -23.32 5.21
C LEU A 112 6.95 -24.58 6.04
N GLU A 113 8.02 -25.39 6.10
CA GLU A 113 8.06 -26.64 6.83
C GLU A 113 9.42 -26.79 7.51
N ASN A 114 9.44 -27.11 8.80
CA ASN A 114 10.68 -27.33 9.58
C ASN A 114 11.69 -26.18 9.45
N HIS A 115 11.20 -24.93 9.53
CA HIS A 115 12.00 -23.71 9.35
C HIS A 115 12.63 -23.56 7.95
N GLN A 116 12.14 -24.30 6.95
CA GLN A 116 12.57 -24.21 5.56
C GLN A 116 11.46 -23.64 4.68
N LEU A 117 11.83 -22.68 3.85
CA LEU A 117 10.93 -22.05 2.89
C LEU A 117 11.25 -22.54 1.48
N ASN A 118 10.34 -23.29 0.87
CA ASN A 118 10.54 -23.87 -0.46
C ASN A 118 9.47 -23.36 -1.44
N VAL A 119 9.86 -23.02 -2.68
CA VAL A 119 8.88 -22.71 -3.73
C VAL A 119 8.28 -24.03 -4.21
N VAL A 120 6.95 -24.15 -4.12
CA VAL A 120 6.22 -25.36 -4.53
C VAL A 120 5.43 -25.17 -5.81
N ALA A 121 5.09 -23.93 -6.16
CA ALA A 121 4.51 -23.59 -7.45
C ALA A 121 4.81 -22.13 -7.77
N SER A 122 5.00 -21.81 -9.04
CA SER A 122 5.10 -20.43 -9.50
C SER A 122 4.64 -20.35 -10.95
N HIS A 123 3.90 -19.31 -11.29
CA HIS A 123 3.57 -18.98 -12.67
C HIS A 123 3.67 -17.47 -12.84
N ASN A 124 4.29 -17.04 -13.94
CA ASN A 124 4.44 -15.63 -14.24
C ASN A 124 4.30 -15.41 -15.73
N ILE A 125 3.29 -14.64 -16.12
CA ILE A 125 2.94 -14.39 -17.52
C ILE A 125 3.63 -13.15 -18.12
N HIS A 126 4.29 -12.33 -17.30
CA HIS A 126 4.74 -10.99 -17.72
C HIS A 126 6.20 -10.66 -17.38
N LEU A 127 6.87 -11.48 -16.57
CA LEU A 127 8.21 -11.19 -16.07
C LEU A 127 9.26 -12.12 -16.65
N ASN A 128 10.45 -11.57 -16.87
CA ASN A 128 11.61 -12.39 -17.15
C ASN A 128 12.12 -13.09 -15.89
N PHE A 129 12.99 -14.10 -16.07
CA PHE A 129 13.56 -14.89 -14.97
C PHE A 129 14.23 -14.02 -13.89
N VAL A 130 14.92 -12.94 -14.27
CA VAL A 130 15.62 -12.05 -13.33
C VAL A 130 14.62 -11.33 -12.41
N GLN A 131 13.54 -10.81 -12.98
CA GLN A 131 12.47 -10.16 -12.23
C GLN A 131 11.77 -11.14 -11.29
N GLN A 132 11.47 -12.36 -11.75
CA GLN A 132 10.87 -13.39 -10.91
C GLN A 132 11.79 -13.75 -9.71
N SER A 133 13.09 -13.96 -9.95
CA SER A 133 14.05 -14.25 -8.88
C SER A 133 14.19 -13.10 -7.87
N MET A 134 14.05 -11.85 -8.31
CA MET A 134 14.04 -10.69 -7.42
C MET A 134 12.77 -10.66 -6.55
N ILE A 135 11.60 -10.88 -7.14
CA ILE A 135 10.33 -10.95 -6.39
C ILE A 135 10.38 -12.08 -5.36
N GLU A 136 10.81 -13.27 -5.76
CA GLU A 136 10.98 -14.40 -4.85
C GLU A 136 11.88 -14.02 -3.68
N ARG A 137 13.06 -13.43 -3.96
CA ARG A 137 14.01 -13.00 -2.93
C ARG A 137 13.37 -12.02 -1.94
N ASN A 138 12.62 -11.05 -2.44
CA ASN A 138 11.97 -10.06 -1.59
C ASN A 138 10.87 -10.68 -0.73
N ILE A 139 10.05 -11.58 -1.28
CA ILE A 139 9.05 -12.29 -0.49
C ILE A 139 9.73 -13.17 0.56
N ARG A 140 10.85 -13.83 0.23
CA ARG A 140 11.64 -14.58 1.23
C ARG A 140 12.09 -13.69 2.37
N LYS A 141 12.58 -12.47 2.08
CA LYS A 141 12.93 -11.47 3.12
C LYS A 141 11.74 -11.18 4.04
N LEU A 142 10.54 -10.97 3.49
CA LEU A 142 9.30 -10.77 4.29
C LEU A 142 9.01 -11.95 5.23
N LEU A 143 9.33 -13.16 4.79
CA LEU A 143 9.01 -14.40 5.50
C LEU A 143 10.11 -14.87 6.46
N LEU A 144 11.30 -14.24 6.45
CA LEU A 144 12.39 -14.59 7.36
C LEU A 144 11.97 -14.65 8.84
N PRO A 145 11.18 -13.69 9.38
CA PRO A 145 10.74 -13.77 10.77
C PRO A 145 9.91 -15.01 11.09
N LEU A 146 9.18 -15.57 10.10
CA LEU A 146 8.40 -16.79 10.30
C LEU A 146 9.28 -18.03 10.45
N LEU A 147 10.49 -18.03 9.86
CA LEU A 147 11.45 -19.11 10.05
C LEU A 147 11.90 -19.22 11.50
N ALA A 148 11.87 -18.13 12.27
CA ALA A 148 12.25 -18.11 13.68
C ALA A 148 11.07 -18.43 14.63
N HIS A 149 9.85 -18.60 14.10
CA HIS A 149 8.66 -18.83 14.91
C HIS A 149 8.75 -20.16 15.68
N GLN A 150 8.28 -20.16 16.93
CA GLN A 150 8.21 -21.34 17.80
C GLN A 150 6.78 -21.53 18.33
N PRO A 151 6.16 -22.72 18.15
CA PRO A 151 6.68 -23.91 17.46
C PRO A 151 6.89 -23.68 15.94
N PRO A 152 7.61 -24.57 15.24
CA PRO A 152 7.84 -24.44 13.81
C PRO A 152 6.51 -24.24 13.06
N PHE A 153 6.40 -23.13 12.33
CA PHE A 153 5.20 -22.83 11.56
C PHE A 153 5.13 -23.78 10.35
N GLN A 154 3.97 -24.39 10.13
CA GLN A 154 3.70 -25.26 8.99
C GLN A 154 2.57 -24.65 8.16
N SER A 155 2.87 -24.25 6.93
CA SER A 155 1.86 -23.64 6.06
C SER A 155 2.23 -23.67 4.58
N VAL A 156 1.23 -23.46 3.72
CA VAL A 156 1.40 -23.07 2.32
C VAL A 156 0.98 -21.61 2.19
N LEU A 157 1.89 -20.79 1.69
CA LEU A 157 1.69 -19.36 1.50
C LEU A 157 1.58 -19.09 0.00
N PHE A 158 0.40 -18.69 -0.47
CA PHE A 158 0.13 -18.43 -1.87
C PHE A 158 0.05 -16.92 -2.12
N PHE A 159 0.96 -16.37 -2.91
CA PHE A 159 1.03 -14.95 -3.22
C PHE A 159 0.52 -14.68 -4.62
N ASP A 160 -0.50 -13.82 -4.71
CA ASP A 160 -0.92 -13.17 -5.96
C ASP A 160 0.04 -12.03 -6.27
N LEU A 161 0.64 -12.08 -7.45
CA LEU A 161 1.66 -11.13 -7.91
C LEU A 161 1.08 -10.08 -8.87
N HIS A 162 -0.24 -10.06 -9.09
CA HIS A 162 -0.89 -9.00 -9.84
C HIS A 162 -0.90 -7.67 -9.09
N ASP A 163 -0.80 -6.59 -9.86
CA ASP A 163 -0.95 -5.21 -9.38
C ASP A 163 -2.44 -4.83 -9.19
N HIS A 164 -3.35 -5.77 -9.39
CA HIS A 164 -4.79 -5.65 -9.17
C HIS A 164 -5.25 -6.90 -8.40
N PRO A 165 -6.34 -6.83 -7.62
CA PRO A 165 -6.79 -7.99 -6.87
C PRO A 165 -7.46 -9.01 -7.80
N SER A 166 -7.25 -10.29 -7.55
CA SER A 166 -7.88 -11.39 -8.29
C SER A 166 -9.43 -11.34 -8.24
N ARG A 167 -10.07 -11.34 -9.41
CA ARG A 167 -11.54 -11.17 -9.62
C ARG A 167 -12.45 -12.28 -9.06
N GLY A 168 -11.92 -13.31 -8.40
CA GLY A 168 -12.69 -14.47 -7.93
C GLY A 168 -12.82 -14.64 -6.41
N THR A 169 -12.21 -13.76 -5.61
CA THR A 169 -12.04 -14.04 -4.16
C THR A 169 -13.29 -13.77 -3.31
N THR A 170 -14.40 -13.31 -3.88
CA THR A 170 -15.59 -12.88 -3.12
C THR A 170 -16.36 -14.04 -2.49
N SER A 171 -16.33 -15.22 -3.10
CA SER A 171 -16.91 -16.46 -2.58
C SER A 171 -15.86 -17.42 -2.02
N ASP A 172 -14.63 -17.30 -2.50
CA ASP A 172 -13.54 -18.20 -2.16
C ASP A 172 -12.97 -17.90 -0.77
N THR A 173 -12.62 -18.97 -0.10
CA THR A 173 -12.13 -18.96 1.28
C THR A 173 -10.64 -19.28 1.33
N LEU A 174 -9.94 -19.09 0.21
CA LEU A 174 -8.51 -19.33 0.08
C LEU A 174 -7.69 -18.16 0.65
N PRO A 175 -6.74 -18.36 1.59
CA PRO A 175 -5.83 -17.33 2.05
C PRO A 175 -4.85 -16.96 0.94
N LEU A 176 -5.28 -16.01 0.11
CA LEU A 176 -4.49 -15.46 -0.98
C LEU A 176 -3.78 -14.21 -0.47
N PHE A 177 -2.46 -14.28 -0.32
CA PHE A 177 -1.66 -13.12 0.05
C PHE A 177 -1.54 -12.21 -1.17
N SER A 178 -2.01 -10.98 -1.08
CA SER A 178 -1.94 -10.02 -2.18
C SER A 178 -1.29 -8.74 -1.69
N VAL A 179 -0.51 -8.13 -2.57
CA VAL A 179 0.02 -6.78 -2.35
C VAL A 179 -0.99 -5.69 -2.67
N CYS A 180 -2.20 -6.07 -3.09
CA CYS A 180 -3.18 -5.18 -3.64
C CYS A 180 -4.57 -5.50 -3.08
N LYS A 181 -5.19 -4.52 -2.41
CA LYS A 181 -6.58 -4.62 -1.95
C LYS A 181 -7.22 -3.23 -1.92
N MET A 182 -8.20 -3.01 -2.80
CA MET A 182 -8.81 -1.68 -2.98
C MET A 182 -9.50 -1.17 -1.73
N ARG A 183 -10.06 -2.05 -0.88
CA ARG A 183 -10.71 -1.66 0.38
C ARG A 183 -9.79 -0.94 1.39
N TYR A 184 -8.47 -0.98 1.19
CA TYR A 184 -7.49 -0.24 1.99
C TYR A 184 -7.24 1.17 1.50
N MET A 185 -7.76 1.53 0.33
CA MET A 185 -7.80 2.91 -0.11
C MET A 185 -8.82 3.65 0.75
N THR A 186 -8.48 4.89 1.11
CA THR A 186 -9.29 5.79 1.96
C THR A 186 -10.61 6.24 1.31
N GLU A 187 -11.08 5.51 0.31
CA GLU A 187 -12.10 5.89 -0.66
C GLU A 187 -13.50 6.05 -0.06
N ASP A 188 -13.80 5.45 1.08
CA ASP A 188 -15.20 5.11 1.29
C ASP A 188 -15.92 5.94 2.35
N LYS A 189 -15.94 7.26 2.17
CA LYS A 189 -17.13 8.02 2.56
C LYS A 189 -17.46 9.22 1.70
N ARG A 190 -18.77 9.42 1.53
CA ARG A 190 -19.33 10.68 1.04
C ARG A 190 -18.71 11.84 1.81
N PRO A 191 -18.34 12.94 1.12
CA PRO A 191 -17.99 14.17 1.80
C PRO A 191 -19.13 14.54 2.74
N PRO A 192 -18.82 15.27 3.83
CA PRO A 192 -19.85 15.99 4.55
C PRO A 192 -20.67 16.80 3.52
N SER A 193 -22.00 16.88 3.68
CA SER A 193 -22.84 17.66 2.74
C SER A 193 -22.30 19.09 2.58
N ASP A 194 -22.68 19.83 1.54
CA ASP A 194 -22.21 21.22 1.32
C ASP A 194 -22.32 22.10 2.60
N ALA A 195 -23.34 21.84 3.43
CA ALA A 195 -23.52 22.47 4.74
C ALA A 195 -22.44 22.11 5.78
N GLN A 196 -21.89 20.90 5.72
CA GLN A 196 -20.84 20.40 6.61
C GLN A 196 -19.41 20.71 6.10
N LEU A 197 -19.21 20.80 4.78
CA LEU A 197 -17.94 21.25 4.16
C LEU A 197 -17.67 22.73 4.47
N ALA A 198 -18.71 23.58 4.46
CA ALA A 198 -18.62 24.96 4.91
C ALA A 198 -18.09 25.04 6.36
N THR A 199 -18.63 24.24 7.29
CA THR A 199 -18.14 24.19 8.67
C THR A 199 -16.78 23.52 8.86
N PHE A 200 -16.27 22.75 7.89
CA PHE A 200 -14.96 22.10 7.99
C PHE A 200 -13.82 23.05 7.64
N MET A 201 -14.01 23.87 6.59
CA MET A 201 -13.07 24.92 6.20
C MET A 201 -13.21 26.19 7.04
N ASP A 202 -14.40 26.45 7.60
CA ASP A 202 -14.70 27.60 8.47
C ASP A 202 -14.48 27.29 9.97
N GLN A 203 -13.78 26.19 10.29
CA GLN A 203 -13.18 26.02 11.62
C GLN A 203 -12.04 27.04 11.74
N SER A 204 -12.42 28.28 12.05
CA SER A 204 -11.49 29.25 12.61
C SER A 204 -10.69 28.56 13.71
N PHE A 205 -9.38 28.44 13.49
CA PHE A 205 -8.43 27.99 14.49
C PHE A 205 -8.53 28.94 15.68
N THR A 206 -9.41 28.62 16.62
CA THR A 206 -9.44 29.28 17.91
C THR A 206 -8.17 28.82 18.63
N PRO A 207 -7.22 29.71 18.97
CA PRO A 207 -5.89 29.30 19.47
C PRO A 207 -5.88 28.68 20.88
N SER A 208 -7.02 28.23 21.40
CA SER A 208 -7.16 27.77 22.77
C SER A 208 -7.59 26.31 22.81
N VAL A 209 -6.61 25.41 22.87
CA VAL A 209 -6.40 24.44 23.96
C VAL A 209 -5.31 23.48 23.48
N LEU A 210 -4.11 23.64 24.03
CA LEU A 210 -3.03 22.65 24.03
C LEU A 210 -3.59 21.31 24.53
N GLY A 211 -4.00 20.41 23.62
CA GLY A 211 -4.47 19.08 24.02
C GLY A 211 -5.38 18.33 23.05
N GLN A 212 -5.87 18.92 21.95
CA GLN A 212 -6.69 18.17 21.01
C GLN A 212 -5.86 17.20 20.17
N ARG A 213 -5.89 15.93 20.58
CA ARG A 213 -5.50 14.76 19.78
C ARG A 213 -6.21 14.81 18.42
N HIS A 214 -5.46 14.47 17.37
CA HIS A 214 -5.95 14.25 16.01
C HIS A 214 -7.34 13.59 16.02
N GLN A 215 -8.36 14.33 15.60
CA GLN A 215 -9.68 13.77 15.38
C GLN A 215 -9.63 12.98 14.09
N TYR A 216 -9.65 11.66 14.19
CA TYR A 216 -9.93 10.78 13.06
C TYR A 216 -11.44 10.57 13.00
N THR A 217 -12.08 11.11 11.96
CA THR A 217 -13.49 10.84 11.71
C THR A 217 -13.60 9.39 11.23
N ARG A 218 -14.13 8.50 12.07
CA ARG A 218 -14.33 7.10 11.69
C ARG A 218 -15.52 7.02 10.75
N LEU A 219 -15.23 6.70 9.51
CA LEU A 219 -16.16 6.86 8.43
C LEU A 219 -16.54 5.49 7.78
N GLN A 220 -17.72 4.91 8.05
CA GLN A 220 -18.34 3.75 7.35
C GLN A 220 -18.81 3.98 5.88
N ALA A 221 -18.43 3.09 4.97
CA ALA A 221 -18.74 3.03 3.54
C ALA A 221 -20.22 2.72 3.19
N ASP A 222 -20.73 3.32 2.09
CA ASP A 222 -21.98 2.96 1.41
C ASP A 222 -21.62 2.23 0.10
N ALA A 223 -22.14 1.01 -0.10
CA ALA A 223 -21.81 0.13 -1.22
C ALA A 223 -22.26 0.66 -2.60
N SER A 224 -23.05 1.73 -2.66
CA SER A 224 -23.51 2.35 -3.91
C SER A 224 -22.48 3.26 -4.60
N ILE A 225 -21.30 3.46 -4.00
CA ILE A 225 -20.27 4.43 -4.43
C ILE A 225 -19.18 3.79 -5.33
N PHE A 226 -19.15 2.47 -5.45
CA PHE A 226 -18.11 1.78 -6.22
C PHE A 226 -18.25 2.03 -7.73
N HIS A 227 -17.14 2.40 -8.37
CA HIS A 227 -17.07 2.43 -9.82
C HIS A 227 -17.31 1.01 -10.37
N PRO A 228 -18.23 0.83 -11.34
CA PRO A 228 -18.71 -0.50 -11.75
C PRO A 228 -17.62 -1.42 -12.28
N GLU A 229 -16.48 -0.88 -12.73
CA GLU A 229 -15.34 -1.66 -13.23
C GLU A 229 -14.43 -2.20 -12.12
N PHE A 230 -14.58 -1.70 -10.89
CA PHE A 230 -13.73 -2.05 -9.76
C PHE A 230 -14.49 -2.77 -8.64
N THR A 231 -15.79 -3.04 -8.79
CA THR A 231 -16.62 -3.72 -7.78
C THR A 231 -15.96 -5.01 -7.27
N ASP A 232 -15.41 -5.81 -8.17
CA ASP A 232 -14.74 -7.08 -7.83
C ASP A 232 -13.44 -6.88 -7.04
N SER A 233 -12.85 -5.69 -7.16
CA SER A 233 -11.60 -5.34 -6.48
C SER A 233 -11.81 -4.90 -5.03
N TYR A 234 -12.99 -4.34 -4.72
CA TYR A 234 -13.40 -3.96 -3.37
C TYR A 234 -13.83 -5.16 -2.52
N ASP A 235 -14.41 -6.17 -3.17
CA ASP A 235 -14.84 -7.40 -2.52
C ASP A 235 -13.70 -8.44 -2.38
N SER A 236 -12.48 -8.05 -2.74
CA SER A 236 -11.33 -8.93 -2.63
C SER A 236 -11.15 -9.41 -1.18
N ARG A 237 -11.14 -10.72 -0.99
CA ARG A 237 -10.86 -11.35 0.30
C ARG A 237 -9.39 -11.63 0.52
N GLY A 238 -8.51 -11.18 -0.40
CA GLY A 238 -7.07 -11.31 -0.24
C GLY A 238 -6.58 -10.77 1.11
N ILE A 239 -5.53 -11.40 1.63
CA ILE A 239 -4.81 -10.98 2.81
C ILE A 239 -3.75 -9.99 2.36
N MET A 240 -3.87 -8.74 2.79
CA MET A 240 -2.92 -7.70 2.41
C MET A 240 -1.54 -7.99 3.02
N VAL A 241 -0.51 -7.96 2.19
CA VAL A 241 0.89 -8.08 2.62
C VAL A 241 1.71 -6.87 2.17
N PRO A 242 2.83 -6.55 2.86
CA PRO A 242 3.72 -5.51 2.39
C PRO A 242 4.15 -5.74 0.93
N TYR A 243 4.17 -4.67 0.15
CA TYR A 243 4.58 -4.74 -1.25
C TYR A 243 6.02 -5.23 -1.34
N HIS A 244 6.25 -6.29 -2.10
CA HIS A 244 7.54 -6.96 -2.16
C HIS A 244 8.65 -6.05 -2.75
N PHE A 245 8.32 -5.04 -3.58
CA PHE A 245 9.33 -4.06 -3.98
C PHE A 245 9.62 -3.01 -2.90
N GLY A 246 8.65 -2.73 -2.02
CA GLY A 246 8.81 -1.74 -0.94
C GLY A 246 9.95 -2.07 0.03
N LEU A 247 10.32 -3.35 0.14
CA LEU A 247 11.44 -3.77 0.98
C LEU A 247 12.81 -3.27 0.52
N ASN A 248 13.00 -3.08 -0.78
CA ASN A 248 14.27 -2.56 -1.30
C ASN A 248 14.28 -1.01 -1.27
N ASP A 249 13.10 -0.40 -1.28
CA ASP A 249 12.95 1.05 -1.32
C ASP A 249 13.37 1.74 -0.01
N ASP A 250 13.31 1.01 1.11
CA ASP A 250 13.72 1.52 2.41
C ASP A 250 15.23 1.75 2.52
N GLU A 251 16.04 1.02 1.76
CA GLU A 251 17.51 1.18 1.76
C GLU A 251 17.93 2.44 0.98
N GLU A 252 17.18 2.82 -0.05
CA GLU A 252 17.52 3.96 -0.92
C GLU A 252 17.00 5.31 -0.40
N ALA A 253 15.92 5.30 0.40
CA ALA A 253 15.22 6.52 0.80
C ALA A 253 15.66 7.08 2.17
N SER A 254 16.97 7.11 2.45
CA SER A 254 17.47 7.89 3.59
C SER A 254 17.17 9.38 3.36
N PRO A 255 16.65 10.11 4.37
CA PRO A 255 16.36 11.53 4.21
C PRO A 255 17.64 12.24 3.80
N ASN A 256 17.61 12.91 2.64
CA ASN A 256 18.76 13.64 2.14
C ASN A 256 19.11 14.74 3.16
N PRO A 257 20.32 14.73 3.76
CA PRO A 257 20.71 15.73 4.76
C PRO A 257 20.75 17.15 4.18
N SER A 258 20.82 17.30 2.86
CA SER A 258 20.76 18.60 2.17
C SER A 258 19.34 18.98 1.72
N MET A 259 18.30 18.37 2.28
CA MET A 259 16.92 18.70 1.95
C MET A 259 16.60 20.15 2.37
N PRO A 260 16.17 21.02 1.44
CA PRO A 260 15.83 22.40 1.77
C PRO A 260 14.60 22.45 2.69
N ALA A 261 14.57 23.44 3.59
CA ALA A 261 13.40 23.70 4.41
C ALA A 261 12.19 23.99 3.52
N LEU A 262 10.98 23.62 3.97
CA LEU A 262 9.76 23.73 3.17
C LEU A 262 9.55 25.14 2.57
N LYS A 263 9.90 26.19 3.33
CA LYS A 263 9.80 27.60 2.88
C LYS A 263 10.71 27.93 1.68
N ASP A 264 11.83 27.22 1.52
CA ASP A 264 12.87 27.46 0.52
C ASP A 264 12.66 26.59 -0.74
N ARG A 265 11.61 25.76 -0.76
CA ARG A 265 11.23 24.92 -1.90
C ARG A 265 10.41 25.70 -2.92
N LYS A 266 10.33 25.19 -4.15
CA LYS A 266 9.55 25.77 -5.25
C LYS A 266 8.06 25.74 -4.90
N ASP A 267 7.38 26.87 -5.09
CA ASP A 267 5.92 27.01 -5.06
C ASP A 267 5.31 26.36 -6.31
N ALA A 268 5.37 25.04 -6.35
CA ALA A 268 4.90 24.23 -7.46
C ALA A 268 4.34 22.90 -6.95
N ILE A 269 3.25 22.45 -7.57
CA ILE A 269 2.69 21.12 -7.43
C ILE A 269 3.13 20.26 -8.61
N VAL A 270 3.74 19.12 -8.28
CA VAL A 270 4.36 18.26 -9.27
C VAL A 270 3.81 16.84 -9.24
N TRP A 271 3.69 16.25 -10.43
CA TRP A 271 3.49 14.81 -10.61
C TRP A 271 4.28 14.33 -11.83
N ARG A 272 4.91 13.16 -11.69
CA ARG A 272 5.48 12.39 -12.79
C ARG A 272 5.01 10.96 -12.66
N GLY A 273 4.32 10.42 -13.64
CA GLY A 273 3.87 9.04 -13.60
C GLY A 273 3.66 8.47 -14.98
N SER A 274 3.61 7.15 -15.05
CA SER A 274 3.31 6.43 -16.29
C SER A 274 1.82 6.46 -16.59
N THR A 275 1.45 5.90 -17.74
CA THR A 275 0.06 5.61 -18.09
C THR A 275 -0.46 4.31 -17.48
N THR A 276 0.30 3.69 -16.56
CA THR A 276 -0.13 2.54 -15.73
C THR A 276 -1.50 2.83 -15.12
N GLY A 277 -2.40 1.87 -15.00
CA GLY A 277 -3.72 2.08 -14.41
C GLY A 277 -4.86 1.44 -15.19
N SER A 278 -6.08 1.83 -14.83
CA SER A 278 -7.31 1.47 -15.56
C SER A 278 -7.35 2.03 -16.99
N GLU A 279 -8.50 1.91 -17.64
CA GLU A 279 -8.69 2.20 -19.06
C GLU A 279 -8.01 3.51 -19.53
N TRP A 280 -7.40 3.42 -20.71
CA TRP A 280 -6.64 4.48 -21.33
C TRP A 280 -7.48 5.73 -21.55
N GLY A 281 -6.98 6.89 -21.13
CA GLY A 281 -7.65 8.16 -21.33
C GLY A 281 -8.75 8.51 -20.31
N VAL A 282 -9.18 7.56 -19.47
CA VAL A 282 -10.26 7.80 -18.48
C VAL A 282 -9.78 7.80 -17.02
N SER A 283 -8.61 7.23 -16.74
CA SER A 283 -8.11 7.22 -15.36
C SER A 283 -7.73 8.63 -14.86
N PRO A 284 -7.80 8.92 -13.54
CA PRO A 284 -7.60 10.27 -12.98
C PRO A 284 -6.31 10.98 -13.43
N ARG A 285 -5.25 10.22 -13.72
CA ARG A 285 -3.98 10.74 -14.22
C ARG A 285 -4.09 11.40 -15.61
N PHE A 286 -4.93 10.86 -16.50
CA PHE A 286 -5.15 11.44 -17.83
C PHE A 286 -5.85 12.78 -17.69
N HIS A 287 -6.90 12.87 -16.87
CA HIS A 287 -7.56 14.14 -16.58
C HIS A 287 -6.62 15.15 -15.90
N LEU A 288 -5.74 14.69 -15.02
CA LEU A 288 -4.74 15.54 -14.38
C LEU A 288 -3.77 16.13 -15.41
N VAL A 289 -3.22 15.32 -16.32
CA VAL A 289 -2.29 15.76 -17.36
C VAL A 289 -3.00 16.57 -18.45
N GLU A 290 -4.22 16.20 -18.84
CA GLU A 290 -5.02 16.94 -19.82
C GLU A 290 -5.34 18.34 -19.32
N ARG A 291 -5.71 18.46 -18.03
CA ARG A 291 -6.09 19.75 -17.44
C ARG A 291 -4.92 20.61 -17.04
N PHE A 292 -3.84 20.03 -16.52
CA PHE A 292 -2.75 20.77 -15.88
C PHE A 292 -1.35 20.44 -16.42
N GLY A 293 -1.25 19.56 -17.41
CA GLY A 293 0.04 19.21 -18.01
C GLY A 293 0.53 20.25 -19.00
N GLY A 294 -0.38 20.78 -19.83
CA GLY A 294 -0.07 21.76 -20.87
C GLY A 294 1.10 21.33 -21.77
N ASN A 295 1.76 22.28 -22.42
CA ASN A 295 3.08 22.02 -23.03
C ASN A 295 4.22 22.24 -22.01
N ASP A 296 3.99 23.13 -21.05
CA ASP A 296 4.96 23.60 -20.07
C ASP A 296 4.30 23.77 -18.70
N ALA A 297 5.14 23.87 -17.66
CA ALA A 297 4.67 24.20 -16.33
C ALA A 297 4.06 25.61 -16.30
N HIS A 298 2.88 25.76 -15.71
CA HIS A 298 2.10 27.00 -15.74
C HIS A 298 1.46 27.29 -14.38
N PRO A 299 1.08 28.53 -14.05
CA PRO A 299 0.29 28.80 -12.84
C PRO A 299 -0.96 27.93 -12.79
N ILE A 300 -1.28 27.36 -11.61
CA ILE A 300 -2.47 26.52 -11.45
C ILE A 300 -3.77 27.34 -11.62
N ALA A 301 -3.71 28.62 -11.27
CA ALA A 301 -4.74 29.63 -11.53
C ALA A 301 -4.06 31.01 -11.62
N LEU A 302 -4.71 31.96 -12.31
CA LEU A 302 -4.15 33.30 -12.53
C LEU A 302 -3.86 34.08 -11.23
N SER A 303 -4.64 33.83 -10.18
CA SER A 303 -4.51 34.48 -8.87
C SER A 303 -3.60 33.73 -7.90
N VAL A 304 -3.09 32.55 -8.27
CA VAL A 304 -2.40 31.65 -7.34
C VAL A 304 -0.94 31.52 -7.78
N PRO A 305 0.03 31.90 -6.92
CA PRO A 305 1.46 31.86 -7.26
C PRO A 305 2.04 30.44 -7.19
N VAL A 306 1.24 29.40 -7.45
CA VAL A 306 1.65 28.00 -7.45
C VAL A 306 1.68 27.49 -8.88
N ILE A 307 2.81 26.94 -9.29
CA ILE A 307 2.99 26.35 -10.62
C ILE A 307 2.49 24.90 -10.62
N ALA A 308 1.64 24.55 -11.58
CA ALA A 308 1.29 23.18 -11.92
C ALA A 308 2.32 22.59 -12.88
N ASP A 309 2.91 21.46 -12.50
CA ASP A 309 3.89 20.73 -13.30
C ASP A 309 3.56 19.24 -13.36
N PHE A 310 2.62 18.89 -14.24
CA PHE A 310 2.15 17.52 -14.43
C PHE A 310 2.63 16.98 -15.78
N ALA A 311 3.17 15.76 -15.80
CA ALA A 311 3.56 15.12 -17.05
C ALA A 311 3.60 13.60 -16.92
N PHE A 312 3.32 12.92 -18.03
CA PHE A 312 3.63 11.50 -18.14
C PHE A 312 5.15 11.29 -18.22
N VAL A 313 5.62 10.16 -17.71
CA VAL A 313 6.97 9.66 -18.02
C VAL A 313 6.90 8.72 -19.22
N ASP A 314 8.05 8.47 -19.85
CA ASP A 314 8.17 7.59 -21.02
C ASP A 314 8.05 6.09 -20.67
N ILE A 315 6.99 5.76 -19.93
CA ILE A 315 6.56 4.39 -19.63
C ILE A 315 5.07 4.37 -19.97
N VAL A 316 4.80 3.90 -21.19
CA VAL A 316 3.46 3.73 -21.72
C VAL A 316 3.05 2.27 -21.50
N GLN A 317 2.24 2.02 -20.47
CA GLN A 317 1.55 0.75 -20.36
C GLN A 317 0.38 0.78 -21.33
N ASN A 318 0.58 0.10 -22.46
CA ASN A 318 -0.45 -0.05 -23.47
C ASN A 318 -0.61 -1.54 -23.80
N TYR A 319 -1.74 -2.11 -23.42
CA TYR A 319 -2.06 -3.53 -23.66
C TYR A 319 -2.46 -3.81 -25.11
N THR A 320 -2.59 -2.78 -25.96
CA THR A 320 -2.91 -2.92 -27.38
C THR A 320 -2.04 -1.98 -28.22
N ASP A 321 -1.35 -2.46 -29.27
CA ASP A 321 -0.42 -1.65 -30.09
C ASP A 321 -1.01 -0.40 -30.80
N LYS A 322 -2.23 0.04 -30.48
CA LYS A 322 -3.03 1.03 -31.22
C LYS A 322 -3.09 2.43 -30.62
N HIS A 323 -2.57 2.66 -29.42
CA HIS A 323 -2.59 3.99 -28.79
C HIS A 323 -1.17 4.52 -28.63
N THR A 324 -0.75 5.37 -29.58
CA THR A 324 0.36 6.28 -29.35
C THR A 324 -0.11 7.35 -28.37
N MET A 325 0.78 7.75 -27.46
CA MET A 325 0.51 8.86 -26.54
C MET A 325 0.15 10.09 -27.39
N SER A 326 -1.03 10.67 -27.12
CA SER A 326 -1.50 11.77 -27.94
C SER A 326 -0.51 12.93 -27.85
N PRO A 327 -0.17 13.62 -28.97
CA PRO A 327 0.85 14.68 -28.96
C PRO A 327 0.51 15.87 -28.06
N HIS A 328 -0.74 15.97 -27.58
CA HIS A 328 -1.15 17.00 -26.63
C HIS A 328 -0.88 16.64 -25.17
N TRP A 329 -0.51 15.39 -24.85
CA TRP A 329 -0.12 15.02 -23.51
C TRP A 329 1.37 15.29 -23.29
N ARG A 330 1.67 16.03 -22.23
CA ARG A 330 3.05 16.32 -21.86
C ARG A 330 3.78 15.07 -21.41
N VAL A 331 4.96 14.88 -21.99
CA VAL A 331 5.90 13.82 -21.60
C VAL A 331 7.13 14.49 -21.02
N SER A 332 7.63 13.94 -19.92
CA SER A 332 8.85 14.40 -19.27
C SER A 332 9.68 13.19 -18.84
N ARG A 333 10.93 13.43 -18.46
CA ARG A 333 11.75 12.38 -17.85
C ARG A 333 11.18 12.00 -16.48
N ARG A 334 11.56 10.80 -16.03
CA ARG A 334 11.37 10.39 -14.64
C ARG A 334 12.01 11.43 -13.70
N MET A 335 11.28 11.75 -12.63
CA MET A 335 11.77 12.59 -11.54
C MET A 335 12.27 11.70 -10.42
N GLU A 336 13.50 11.93 -10.00
CA GLU A 336 14.11 11.21 -8.89
C GLU A 336 13.65 11.80 -7.54
N PRO A 337 13.65 11.02 -6.45
CA PRO A 337 13.24 11.49 -5.13
C PRO A 337 13.94 12.79 -4.67
N GLU A 338 15.22 12.94 -4.97
CA GLU A 338 16.05 14.10 -4.62
C GLU A 338 15.65 15.36 -5.39
N GLU A 339 14.98 15.22 -6.52
CA GLU A 339 14.43 16.33 -7.28
C GLU A 339 13.04 16.69 -6.77
N ALA A 340 12.23 15.68 -6.43
CA ALA A 340 10.89 15.87 -5.90
C ALA A 340 10.87 16.65 -4.56
N GLN A 341 11.88 16.46 -3.70
CA GLN A 341 12.04 17.23 -2.45
C GLN A 341 12.25 18.74 -2.66
N LEU A 342 12.55 19.20 -3.88
CA LEU A 342 12.68 20.62 -4.19
C LEU A 342 11.32 21.33 -4.34
N PHE A 343 10.22 20.58 -4.34
CA PHE A 343 8.86 21.08 -4.53
C PHE A 343 8.09 21.10 -3.21
N LYS A 344 7.32 22.17 -2.96
CA LYS A 344 6.47 22.27 -1.77
C LYS A 344 5.32 21.28 -1.80
N TYR A 345 4.79 21.02 -2.99
CA TYR A 345 3.58 20.24 -3.18
C TYR A 345 3.87 19.07 -4.12
N ILE A 346 3.48 17.87 -3.73
CA ILE A 346 3.61 16.68 -4.56
C ILE A 346 2.23 16.06 -4.67
N MET A 347 1.81 15.75 -5.89
CA MET A 347 0.63 14.95 -6.13
C MET A 347 1.06 13.49 -6.25
N ASP A 348 0.28 12.61 -5.64
CA ASP A 348 0.38 11.17 -5.79
C ASP A 348 -0.91 10.66 -6.42
N VAL A 349 -0.77 9.83 -7.45
CA VAL A 349 -1.92 9.26 -8.16
C VAL A 349 -1.67 7.77 -8.27
N ASP A 350 -2.68 7.01 -7.86
CA ASP A 350 -2.63 5.56 -7.80
C ASP A 350 -2.42 4.90 -9.17
N GLY A 351 -1.92 3.67 -9.19
CA GLY A 351 -1.58 2.91 -10.40
C GLY A 351 -2.73 2.03 -10.89
N ASN A 352 -2.41 0.76 -11.17
CA ASN A 352 -3.40 -0.30 -11.41
C ASN A 352 -4.23 -0.60 -10.15
N SER A 353 -3.60 -0.46 -8.99
CA SER A 353 -4.27 -0.38 -7.70
C SER A 353 -3.63 0.75 -6.92
N PHE A 354 -2.70 0.47 -6.02
CA PHE A 354 -2.01 1.52 -5.26
C PHE A 354 -0.70 1.93 -5.94
N THR A 355 -0.17 3.07 -5.53
CA THR A 355 1.17 3.51 -5.88
C THR A 355 2.19 3.20 -4.80
N ALA A 356 3.20 2.38 -5.14
CA ALA A 356 4.35 2.14 -4.27
C ALA A 356 5.19 3.41 -4.00
N ARG A 357 4.89 4.51 -4.68
CA ARG A 357 5.52 5.81 -4.46
C ARG A 357 5.06 6.47 -3.17
N PHE A 358 3.81 6.26 -2.75
CA PHE A 358 3.20 6.99 -1.63
C PHE A 358 4.06 6.96 -0.35
N PRO A 359 4.55 5.79 0.14
CA PRO A 359 5.41 5.75 1.33
C PRO A 359 6.72 6.52 1.17
N ARG A 360 7.29 6.56 -0.04
CA ARG A 360 8.51 7.33 -0.34
C ARG A 360 8.23 8.83 -0.29
N LEU A 361 7.09 9.26 -0.83
CA LEU A 361 6.71 10.69 -0.86
C LEU A 361 6.49 11.26 0.54
N LEU A 362 5.97 10.45 1.48
CA LEU A 362 5.81 10.86 2.88
C LEU A 362 7.14 11.26 3.54
N ARG A 363 8.28 10.76 3.04
CA ARG A 363 9.62 11.08 3.58
C ARG A 363 10.23 12.35 3.02
N LEU A 364 9.65 12.93 1.96
CA LEU A 364 10.24 14.08 1.28
C LEU A 364 10.03 15.40 2.04
N GLY A 365 9.21 15.42 3.10
CA GLY A 365 8.89 16.64 3.84
C GLY A 365 8.11 17.68 3.02
N SER A 366 7.58 17.28 1.85
CA SER A 366 6.65 18.07 1.03
C SER A 366 5.23 17.87 1.53
N VAL A 367 4.33 18.79 1.17
CA VAL A 367 2.90 18.60 1.34
C VAL A 367 2.41 17.65 0.25
N LEU A 368 1.90 16.49 0.67
CA LEU A 368 1.43 15.45 -0.22
C LEU A 368 -0.07 15.59 -0.47
N PHE A 369 -0.44 15.69 -1.73
CA PHE A 369 -1.81 15.57 -2.19
C PHE A 369 -2.00 14.16 -2.73
N ASN A 370 -3.02 13.46 -2.26
CA ASN A 370 -3.45 12.22 -2.85
C ASN A 370 -4.96 12.34 -3.08
N PRO A 371 -5.44 12.30 -4.34
CA PRO A 371 -6.85 12.54 -4.66
C PRO A 371 -7.76 11.47 -4.05
N HIS A 372 -7.23 10.31 -3.64
CA HIS A 372 -7.96 9.25 -2.95
C HIS A 372 -8.04 9.46 -1.42
N VAL A 373 -7.10 10.21 -0.84
CA VAL A 373 -7.12 10.61 0.58
C VAL A 373 -8.00 11.84 0.79
N ILE A 374 -8.11 12.68 -0.23
CA ILE A 374 -8.84 13.92 -0.18
C ILE A 374 -10.23 13.75 -0.84
N GLY A 375 -11.09 12.95 -0.19
CA GLY A 375 -12.55 12.89 -0.33
C GLY A 375 -13.18 13.01 -1.73
N ASN A 376 -13.76 11.92 -2.24
CA ASN A 376 -14.45 11.91 -3.54
C ASN A 376 -15.89 12.43 -3.43
N GLY A 377 -16.15 13.60 -4.03
CA GLY A 377 -17.48 14.12 -4.30
C GLY A 377 -17.61 14.48 -5.79
N SER A 378 -18.28 13.61 -6.55
CA SER A 378 -18.69 13.76 -7.96
C SER A 378 -17.54 13.92 -8.97
N GLN A 379 -17.85 14.13 -10.26
CA GLN A 379 -16.93 14.35 -11.39
C GLN A 379 -16.05 15.62 -11.25
N ASN A 380 -15.79 16.00 -10.01
CA ASN A 380 -15.27 17.25 -9.49
C ASN A 380 -14.02 16.99 -8.62
N GLY A 381 -13.21 15.96 -8.91
CA GLY A 381 -11.83 15.90 -8.39
C GLY A 381 -11.02 17.16 -8.75
N SER A 382 -11.48 17.87 -9.78
CA SER A 382 -11.06 19.22 -10.15
C SER A 382 -11.52 20.34 -9.19
N VAL A 383 -12.64 20.17 -8.48
CA VAL A 383 -13.18 21.18 -7.55
C VAL A 383 -12.40 21.19 -6.25
N LEU A 384 -11.89 20.07 -5.75
CA LEU A 384 -11.22 20.06 -4.46
C LEU A 384 -9.80 20.65 -4.53
N LEU A 385 -9.09 20.43 -5.64
CA LEU A 385 -7.92 21.25 -6.02
C LEU A 385 -8.31 22.74 -6.17
N TRP A 386 -9.47 23.04 -6.74
CA TRP A 386 -9.93 24.43 -6.92
C TRP A 386 -10.25 25.12 -5.58
N THR A 387 -10.87 24.44 -4.61
CA THR A 387 -11.19 24.99 -3.28
C THR A 387 -9.96 25.16 -2.39
N MET A 388 -8.91 24.36 -2.58
CA MET A 388 -7.65 24.51 -1.81
C MET A 388 -6.79 25.69 -2.30
N PHE A 389 -7.05 26.20 -3.51
CA PHE A 389 -6.27 27.27 -4.14
C PHE A 389 -7.10 28.51 -4.49
N GLN A 390 -8.37 28.60 -4.06
CA GLN A 390 -9.10 29.87 -3.95
C GLN A 390 -8.95 30.45 -2.55
#